data_AF-A0A7R9TUC0-F1
#
_entry.id   AF-A0A7R9TUC0-F1
#
_cell.length_a   1.000
_cell.length_b   1.000
_cell.length_c   1.000
_cell.angle_alpha   90.00
_cell.angle_beta   90.00
_cell.angle_gamma   90.00
#
_symmetry.space_group_name_H-M   'P 1'
#
loop_
_entity.id
_entity.type
_entity.pdbx_description
1 polymer ?
#
loop_
_entity_poly.entity_id
_entity_poly.type
_entity_poly.pdbx_seq_one_letter_code
_entity_poly.pdbx_strand_id
1 'polypeptide(L)'
;MGKISRIVMPKGGRRGKTGLKGKIHRSVSRVPVKKTIVRDRAKDYHGVDKLEAKVAALEAEEEAGWVGCNALIVKTKQKELKHARAKLMIKDAKHER
;
A
#
# COMPACT_ATOMS: atom_id res chain seq x y z
N MET A 1 -21.74 37.92 5.61
CA MET A 1 -21.67 36.66 6.38
C MET A 1 -22.34 35.53 5.59
N GLY A 2 -21.79 35.18 4.42
CA GLY A 2 -22.32 34.06 3.62
C GLY A 2 -21.68 32.76 4.08
N LYS A 3 -22.45 31.87 4.71
CA LYS A 3 -21.96 30.55 5.12
C LYS A 3 -21.63 29.74 3.86
N ILE A 4 -20.36 29.40 3.66
CA ILE A 4 -19.96 28.40 2.66
C ILE A 4 -20.51 27.05 3.14
N SER A 5 -21.61 26.59 2.54
CA SER A 5 -22.11 25.25 2.75
C SER A 5 -21.24 24.26 1.96
N ARG A 6 -20.80 23.17 2.61
CA ARG A 6 -20.10 22.09 1.91
C ARG A 6 -21.12 21.35 1.06
N ILE A 7 -21.01 21.46 -0.27
CA ILE A 7 -21.78 20.63 -1.19
C ILE A 7 -21.33 19.18 -0.96
N VAL A 8 -22.26 18.32 -0.52
CA VAL A 8 -22.01 16.88 -0.40
C VAL A 8 -21.88 16.33 -1.82
N MET A 9 -20.66 16.02 -2.24
CA MET A 9 -20.46 15.31 -3.50
C MET A 9 -21.15 13.93 -3.40
N PRO A 10 -22.00 13.55 -4.36
CA PRO A 10 -22.56 12.21 -4.38
C PRO A 10 -21.41 11.19 -4.51
N LYS A 11 -21.31 10.26 -3.56
CA LYS A 11 -20.36 9.13 -3.56
C LYS A 11 -20.73 8.06 -4.61
N GLY A 12 -21.10 8.49 -5.80
CA GLY A 12 -21.65 7.64 -6.87
C GLY A 12 -21.50 8.30 -8.22
N GLY A 13 -20.34 8.87 -8.51
CA GLY A 13 -20.04 9.38 -9.84
C GLY A 13 -20.03 8.23 -10.85
N ARG A 14 -21.12 8.08 -11.63
CA ARG A 14 -21.09 7.46 -12.94
C ARG A 14 -20.06 8.20 -13.79
N ARG A 15 -18.81 7.71 -13.82
CA ARG A 15 -17.85 8.09 -14.85
C ARG A 15 -17.66 6.90 -15.78
N GLY A 16 -18.51 6.83 -16.82
CA GLY A 16 -18.30 5.89 -17.92
C GLY A 16 -19.50 5.52 -18.81
N LYS A 17 -20.75 5.92 -18.51
CA LYS A 17 -21.88 5.76 -19.43
C LYS A 17 -22.35 7.12 -19.94
N THR A 18 -21.63 7.68 -20.91
CA THR A 18 -22.13 8.48 -22.06
C THR A 18 -20.99 9.32 -22.61
N GLY A 19 -20.42 8.85 -23.71
CA GLY A 19 -19.49 9.61 -24.52
C GLY A 19 -19.14 8.80 -25.76
N LEU A 20 -20.15 8.50 -26.59
CA LEU A 20 -20.07 8.15 -28.02
C LEU A 20 -21.49 7.79 -28.54
N LYS A 21 -22.40 8.78 -28.56
CA LYS A 21 -23.49 8.79 -29.54
C LYS A 21 -22.92 9.43 -30.81
N GLY A 22 -22.30 8.62 -31.66
CA GLY A 22 -21.65 9.11 -32.87
C GLY A 22 -20.51 8.18 -33.26
N LYS A 23 -20.57 7.68 -34.50
CA LYS A 23 -19.65 6.70 -35.09
C LYS A 23 -18.19 7.05 -34.80
N ILE A 24 -17.45 6.17 -34.12
CA ILE A 24 -16.30 5.41 -34.65
C ILE A 24 -16.16 4.15 -33.77
N HIS A 25 -16.34 2.97 -34.37
CA HIS A 25 -15.91 1.70 -33.80
C HIS A 25 -14.37 1.64 -33.78
N ARG A 26 -13.72 2.24 -32.78
CA ARG A 26 -12.29 1.94 -32.51
C ARG A 26 -12.26 0.69 -31.62
N SER A 27 -11.87 -0.42 -32.25
CA SER A 27 -11.63 -1.78 -31.73
C SER A 27 -12.85 -2.62 -31.32
N VAL A 28 -13.51 -3.23 -32.31
CA VAL A 28 -14.33 -4.45 -32.13
C VAL A 28 -13.48 -5.74 -32.23
N SER A 29 -12.16 -5.68 -32.47
CA SER A 29 -11.37 -6.89 -32.77
C SER A 29 -10.35 -7.34 -31.72
N ARG A 30 -10.30 -6.74 -30.52
CA ARG A 30 -9.42 -7.26 -29.45
C ARG A 30 -10.25 -7.77 -28.30
N VAL A 31 -10.31 -9.09 -28.17
CA VAL A 31 -10.72 -9.75 -26.94
C VAL A 31 -9.87 -9.15 -25.82
N PRO A 32 -10.45 -8.65 -24.72
CA PRO A 32 -9.67 -8.20 -23.58
C PRO A 32 -8.89 -9.39 -23.05
N VAL A 33 -7.61 -9.50 -23.44
CA VAL A 33 -6.69 -10.47 -22.88
C VAL A 33 -6.41 -9.98 -21.46
N LYS A 34 -7.14 -10.54 -20.49
CA LYS A 34 -6.70 -10.47 -19.09
C LYS A 34 -5.30 -11.06 -19.07
N LYS A 35 -4.28 -10.20 -18.91
CA LYS A 35 -2.93 -10.69 -18.64
C LYS A 35 -3.05 -11.58 -17.41
N THR A 36 -2.83 -12.88 -17.59
CA THR A 36 -2.75 -13.82 -16.49
C THR A 36 -1.53 -13.40 -15.68
N ILE A 37 -1.76 -12.77 -14.53
CA ILE A 37 -0.69 -12.49 -13.58
C ILE A 37 -0.31 -13.85 -13.01
N VAL A 38 0.78 -14.42 -13.52
CA VAL A 38 1.40 -15.58 -12.93
C VAL A 38 1.99 -15.13 -11.60
N ARG A 39 1.27 -15.42 -10.50
CA ARG A 39 1.75 -15.12 -9.15
C ARG A 39 2.81 -16.15 -8.78
N ASP A 40 4.05 -15.69 -8.75
CA ASP A 40 5.15 -16.47 -8.19
C ASP A 40 5.22 -16.15 -6.70
N ARG A 41 4.69 -17.08 -5.89
CA ARG A 41 4.68 -16.95 -4.44
C ARG A 41 6.10 -16.73 -3.89
N ALA A 42 7.13 -17.40 -4.43
CA ALA A 42 8.50 -17.23 -3.94
C ALA A 42 9.03 -15.80 -4.15
N LYS A 43 8.64 -15.13 -5.24
CA LYS A 43 8.99 -13.72 -5.49
C LYS A 43 8.11 -12.74 -4.71
N ASP A 44 6.84 -13.05 -4.53
CA ASP A 44 5.91 -12.25 -3.73
C ASP A 44 6.32 -12.23 -2.24
N TYR A 45 6.91 -13.33 -1.75
CA TYR A 45 7.39 -13.47 -0.37
C TYR A 45 8.74 -12.83 -0.08
N HIS A 46 9.53 -12.47 -1.10
CA HIS A 46 10.79 -11.76 -0.87
C HIS A 46 10.59 -10.40 -0.15
N GLY A 47 9.39 -9.81 -0.27
CA GLY A 47 9.01 -8.61 0.45
C GLY A 47 8.59 -8.85 1.93
N VAL A 48 8.42 -10.10 2.35
CA VAL A 48 8.24 -10.51 3.76
C VAL A 48 9.62 -10.70 4.39
N ASP A 49 10.51 -11.47 3.77
CA ASP A 49 11.86 -11.70 4.28
C ASP A 49 12.66 -10.39 4.47
N LYS A 50 12.53 -9.46 3.51
CA LYS A 50 13.11 -8.11 3.62
C LYS A 50 12.54 -7.31 4.79
N LEU A 51 11.28 -7.57 5.13
CA LEU A 51 10.58 -6.87 6.20
C LEU A 51 10.93 -7.48 7.56
N GLU A 52 11.05 -8.80 7.66
CA GLU A 52 11.61 -9.52 8.82
C GLU A 52 13.03 -9.05 9.12
N ALA A 53 13.91 -9.01 8.10
CA ALA A 53 15.27 -8.51 8.25
C ALA A 53 15.31 -7.04 8.71
N LYS A 54 14.39 -6.19 8.20
CA LYS A 54 14.28 -4.79 8.65
C LYS A 54 13.84 -4.70 10.12
N VAL A 55 12.89 -5.54 10.55
CA VAL A 55 12.45 -5.57 11.96
C VAL A 55 13.61 -6.01 12.85
N ALA A 56 14.28 -7.12 12.52
CA ALA A 56 15.42 -7.62 13.29
C ALA A 56 16.55 -6.58 13.43
N ALA A 57 16.87 -5.86 12.35
CA ALA A 57 17.87 -4.80 12.41
C ALA A 57 17.46 -3.65 13.33
N LEU A 58 16.20 -3.21 13.26
CA LEU A 58 15.69 -2.13 14.13
C LEU A 58 15.57 -2.57 15.60
N GLU A 59 15.29 -3.85 15.86
CA GLU A 59 15.27 -4.44 17.20
C GLU A 59 16.67 -4.50 17.81
N ALA A 60 17.67 -4.95 17.05
CA ALA A 60 19.07 -4.91 17.48
C ALA A 60 19.54 -3.48 17.79
N GLU A 61 19.12 -2.50 16.99
CA GLU A 61 19.40 -1.08 17.26
C GLU A 61 18.68 -0.56 18.52
N GLU A 62 17.47 -1.04 18.82
CA GLU A 62 16.70 -0.72 20.03
C GLU A 62 17.37 -1.31 21.28
N GLU A 63 17.84 -2.56 21.22
CA GLU A 63 18.63 -3.21 22.28
C GLU A 63 19.94 -2.47 22.55
N ALA A 64 20.58 -1.97 21.48
CA ALA A 64 21.76 -1.11 21.58
C ALA A 64 21.44 0.31 22.10
N GLY A 65 20.16 0.64 22.37
CA GLY A 65 19.72 1.89 23.00
C GLY A 65 19.85 3.14 22.12
N TRP A 66 20.08 2.99 20.81
CA TRP A 66 20.34 4.08 19.86
C TRP A 66 21.36 5.11 20.38
N VAL A 67 22.46 4.63 20.97
CA VAL A 67 23.51 5.47 21.54
C VAL A 67 24.02 6.47 20.50
N GLY A 68 24.10 7.75 20.88
CA GLY A 68 24.55 8.84 20.01
C GLY A 68 23.48 9.43 19.08
N CYS A 69 22.24 8.93 19.09
CA CYS A 69 21.13 9.50 18.31
C CYS A 69 20.43 10.66 19.05
N ASN A 70 20.03 11.68 18.30
CA ASN A 70 19.17 12.76 18.83
C ASN A 70 17.76 12.23 19.16
N ALA A 71 17.08 12.83 20.14
CA ALA A 71 15.75 12.42 20.60
C ALA A 71 14.68 12.36 19.49
N LEU A 72 14.79 13.20 18.46
CA LEU A 72 13.90 13.12 17.29
C LEU A 72 14.15 11.86 16.45
N ILE A 73 15.41 11.48 16.28
CA ILE A 73 15.81 10.29 15.51
C ILE A 73 15.39 9.02 16.26
N VAL A 74 15.54 9.01 17.58
CA VAL A 74 15.02 7.94 18.43
C VAL A 74 13.52 7.76 18.24
N LYS A 75 12.75 8.86 18.30
CA LYS A 75 11.29 8.82 18.07
C LYS A 75 10.93 8.34 16.67
N THR A 76 11.68 8.70 15.64
CA THR A 76 11.42 8.19 14.28
C THR A 76 11.72 6.71 14.17
N LYS A 77 12.84 6.23 14.73
CA LYS A 77 13.20 4.80 14.74
C LYS A 77 12.19 3.95 15.50
N GLN A 78 11.72 4.41 16.66
CA GLN A 78 10.63 3.77 17.41
C GLN A 78 9.33 3.66 16.60
N LYS A 79 8.94 4.74 15.91
CA LYS A 79 7.76 4.72 15.03
C LYS A 79 7.95 3.77 13.86
N GLU A 80 9.12 3.76 13.25
CA GLU A 80 9.45 2.85 12.16
C GLU A 80 9.39 1.39 12.59
N LEU A 81 9.95 1.04 13.74
CA LEU A 81 9.86 -0.29 14.34
C LEU A 81 8.41 -0.71 14.55
N LYS A 82 7.59 0.16 15.18
CA LYS A 82 6.15 -0.10 15.39
C LYS A 82 5.41 -0.33 14.06
N HIS A 83 5.66 0.51 13.06
CA HIS A 83 5.03 0.36 11.75
C HIS A 83 5.49 -0.91 11.01
N ALA A 84 6.77 -1.27 11.11
CA ALA A 84 7.31 -2.48 10.51
C ALA A 84 6.69 -3.73 11.14
N ARG A 85 6.62 -3.81 12.49
CA ARG A 85 5.94 -4.90 13.22
C ARG A 85 4.47 -5.04 12.83
N ALA A 86 3.73 -3.92 12.78
CA ALA A 86 2.32 -3.95 12.37
C ALA A 86 2.14 -4.46 10.93
N LYS A 87 3.06 -4.08 10.03
CA LYS A 87 3.03 -4.52 8.63
C LYS A 87 3.39 -5.99 8.47
N LEU A 88 4.31 -6.53 9.30
CA LEU A 88 4.61 -7.95 9.38
C LEU A 88 3.36 -8.73 9.79
N MET A 89 2.75 -8.36 10.93
CA MET A 89 1.56 -9.01 11.46
C MET A 89 0.40 -9.08 10.45
N ILE A 90 0.14 -7.99 9.71
CA ILE A 90 -0.90 -7.98 8.67
C ILE A 90 -0.57 -8.95 7.53
N LYS A 91 0.71 -9.06 7.17
CA LYS A 91 1.15 -10.00 6.13
C LYS A 91 1.02 -11.44 6.62
N ASP A 92 1.43 -11.74 7.85
CA ASP A 92 1.34 -13.08 8.43
C ASP A 92 -0.13 -13.53 8.51
N ALA A 93 -1.01 -12.68 9.03
CA ALA A 93 -2.44 -12.95 9.12
C ALA A 93 -3.12 -13.17 7.75
N LYS A 94 -2.66 -12.48 6.70
CA LYS A 94 -3.18 -12.64 5.34
C LYS A 94 -2.68 -13.92 4.67
N HIS A 95 -1.58 -14.48 5.16
CA HIS A 95 -0.88 -15.59 4.53
C HIS A 95 -1.00 -16.91 5.31
N GLU A 96 -1.76 -16.94 6.42
CA GLU A 96 -1.95 -18.12 7.28
C GLU A 96 -0.61 -18.81 7.60
N ARG A 97 0.39 -18.01 7.98
CA ARG A 97 1.60 -18.50 8.64
C ARG A 97 1.39 -18.57 10.15
#